data_AF-A0A0G4N602-F1
#
_entry.id   AF-A0A0G4N602-F1
#
_cell.length_a   1.000
_cell.length_b   1.000
_cell.length_c   1.000
_cell.angle_alpha   90.00
_cell.angle_beta   90.00
_cell.angle_gamma   90.00
#
_symmetry.space_group_name_H-M   'P 1'
#
loop_
_entity.id
_entity.type
_entity.pdbx_description
1 polymer ?
#
loop_
_entity_poly.entity_id
_entity_poly.type
_entity_poly.pdbx_seq_one_letter_code
_entity_poly.pdbx_strand_id
1 'polypeptide(L)'
;MKSEASDEQYEGATVIEPTRGYYDVPIATLDFASLYPSIMQAHNLCYTTIVDKKAIEKLGLKKDEDYIVTPAGNTFVTAKQRKGLLAQILEELLAARKQAKRELA
;
A
#
# COMPACT_ATOMS: atom_id res chain seq x y z
N MET A 1 1.41 -24.82 -18.18
CA MET A 1 1.94 -23.46 -18.39
C MET A 1 3.00 -23.23 -17.34
N LYS A 2 4.28 -23.24 -17.73
CA LYS A 2 5.38 -22.93 -16.82
C LYS A 2 5.33 -21.44 -16.53
N SER A 3 5.14 -21.07 -15.27
CA SER A 3 5.43 -19.72 -14.79
C SER A 3 6.95 -19.56 -14.81
N GLU A 4 7.49 -19.06 -15.91
CA GLU A 4 8.83 -18.48 -15.89
C GLU A 4 8.73 -17.26 -14.97
N ALA A 5 9.24 -17.39 -13.75
CA ALA A 5 9.49 -16.23 -12.92
C ALA A 5 10.59 -15.44 -13.63
N SER A 6 10.23 -14.32 -14.24
CA SER A 6 11.21 -13.36 -14.73
C SER A 6 12.04 -12.91 -13.53
N ASP A 7 13.36 -13.11 -13.57
CA ASP A 7 14.32 -12.59 -12.57
C ASP A 7 14.46 -11.05 -12.60
N GLU A 8 13.59 -10.36 -13.34
CA GLU A 8 13.52 -8.91 -13.35
C GLU A 8 12.96 -8.39 -12.02
N GLN A 9 13.82 -7.72 -11.27
CA GLN A 9 13.43 -7.01 -10.06
C GLN A 9 12.62 -5.76 -10.41
N TYR A 10 11.61 -5.46 -9.59
CA TYR A 10 10.85 -4.21 -9.68
C TYR A 10 11.52 -3.11 -8.85
N GLU A 11 11.25 -1.84 -9.21
CA GLU A 11 11.77 -0.68 -8.48
C GLU A 11 11.28 -0.68 -7.02
N GLY A 12 12.23 -0.51 -6.09
CA GLY A 12 11.99 -0.56 -4.65
C GLY A 12 11.83 0.80 -3.98
N ALA A 13 12.32 0.92 -2.74
CA ALA A 13 12.27 2.16 -1.99
C ALA A 13 13.38 3.15 -2.41
N THR A 14 13.10 4.44 -2.29
CA THR A 14 14.11 5.50 -2.41
C THR A 14 14.83 5.70 -1.08
N VAL A 15 16.16 5.83 -1.14
CA VAL A 15 16.99 6.26 0.00
C VAL A 15 17.50 7.66 -0.31
N ILE A 16 17.25 8.60 0.61
CA ILE A 16 17.77 9.96 0.48
C ILE A 16 19.28 9.94 0.74
N GLU A 17 20.04 10.66 -0.09
CA GLU A 17 21.48 10.79 0.11
C GLU A 17 21.80 11.48 1.46
N PRO A 18 22.62 10.85 2.32
CA PRO A 18 22.91 11.39 3.64
C PRO A 18 23.89 12.55 3.54
N THR A 19 23.62 13.61 4.32
CA THR A 19 24.67 14.61 4.61
C THR A 19 25.58 14.03 5.69
N ARG A 20 26.81 13.67 5.31
CA ARG A 20 27.77 13.03 6.22
C ARG A 20 28.44 14.09 7.11
N GLY A 21 28.62 13.76 8.38
CA GLY A 21 29.32 14.62 9.33
C GLY A 21 29.11 14.19 10.76
N TYR A 22 29.80 14.87 11.67
CA TYR A 22 29.51 14.84 13.10
C TYR A 22 28.50 15.95 13.41
N TYR A 23 27.42 15.59 14.07
CA TYR A 23 26.37 16.52 14.49
C TYR A 23 26.41 16.64 16.01
N ASP A 24 26.76 17.82 16.52
CA ASP A 24 26.79 18.16 17.95
C ASP A 24 25.45 18.71 18.46
N VAL A 25 24.42 18.69 17.60
CA VAL A 25 23.05 19.11 17.88
C VAL A 25 22.08 17.94 17.78
N PRO A 26 20.97 17.93 18.57
CA PRO A 26 19.94 16.90 18.44
C PRO A 26 19.29 16.89 17.04
N ILE A 27 19.12 15.69 16.48
CA ILE A 27 18.41 15.47 15.21
C ILE A 27 17.11 14.73 15.49
N ALA A 28 15.99 15.31 15.07
CA ALA A 28 14.68 14.68 15.20
C ALA A 28 14.47 13.66 14.07
N THR A 29 14.09 12.43 14.44
CA THR A 29 13.72 11.37 13.50
C THR A 29 12.21 11.25 13.43
N LEU A 30 11.66 11.29 12.21
CA LEU A 30 10.23 11.12 11.95
C LEU A 30 10.04 9.93 11.00
N ASP A 31 9.12 9.04 11.34
CA ASP A 31 8.80 7.85 10.56
C ASP A 31 7.29 7.61 10.44
N PHE A 32 6.90 6.83 9.43
CA PHE A 32 5.52 6.36 9.28
C PHE A 32 5.37 5.00 9.96
N ALA A 33 4.47 4.91 10.95
CA ALA A 33 4.11 3.64 11.55
C ALA A 33 3.40 2.74 10.53
N SER A 34 3.98 1.57 10.25
CA SER A 34 3.40 0.57 9.32
C SER A 34 3.15 1.10 7.90
N LEU A 35 4.13 1.80 7.31
CA LEU A 35 4.01 2.46 6.01
C LEU A 35 3.29 1.65 4.91
N TYR A 36 3.80 0.48 4.52
CA TYR A 36 3.21 -0.28 3.41
C TYR A 36 1.81 -0.85 3.71
N PRO A 37 1.55 -1.47 4.88
CA PRO A 37 0.18 -1.82 5.26
C PRO A 37 -0.80 -0.64 5.19
N SER A 38 -0.39 0.54 5.68
CA SER A 38 -1.20 1.75 5.65
C SER A 38 -1.52 2.20 4.22
N ILE A 39 -0.56 2.14 3.30
CA ILE A 39 -0.77 2.44 1.87
C ILE A 39 -1.80 1.46 1.27
N MET A 40 -1.64 0.16 1.52
CA MET A 40 -2.54 -0.87 0.98
C MET A 40 -3.98 -0.68 1.48
N GLN A 41 -4.17 -0.35 2.75
CA GLN A 41 -5.49 -0.11 3.34
C GLN A 41 -6.11 1.20 2.83
N ALA A 42 -5.35 2.30 2.83
CA ALA A 42 -5.84 3.62 2.43
C ALA A 42 -6.30 3.67 0.96
N HIS A 43 -5.62 2.92 0.08
CA HIS A 43 -5.91 2.87 -1.36
C HIS A 43 -6.63 1.60 -1.80
N ASN A 44 -7.11 0.78 -0.86
CA ASN A 44 -7.86 -0.45 -1.10
C ASN A 44 -7.15 -1.41 -2.09
N LEU A 45 -5.83 -1.56 -1.96
CA LEU A 45 -5.00 -2.37 -2.87
C LEU A 45 -5.17 -3.85 -2.54
N CYS A 46 -5.83 -4.59 -3.43
CA CYS A 46 -6.10 -6.01 -3.25
C CYS A 46 -6.29 -6.72 -4.60
N TYR A 47 -5.97 -8.02 -4.66
CA TYR A 47 -6.32 -8.88 -5.80
C TYR A 47 -7.81 -8.85 -6.15
N THR A 48 -8.68 -8.64 -5.15
CA THR A 48 -10.13 -8.59 -5.36
C THR A 48 -10.66 -7.22 -5.79
N THR A 49 -9.80 -6.20 -5.84
CA THR A 49 -10.17 -4.82 -6.14
C THR A 49 -9.42 -4.27 -7.36
N ILE A 50 -8.42 -4.99 -7.88
CA ILE A 50 -7.78 -4.64 -9.15
C ILE A 50 -8.79 -4.79 -10.30
N VAL A 51 -8.83 -3.81 -11.19
CA VAL A 51 -9.72 -3.78 -12.36
C VAL A 51 -8.96 -3.34 -13.59
N ASP A 52 -9.40 -3.77 -14.77
CA ASP A 52 -8.85 -3.31 -16.05
C ASP A 52 -9.77 -2.26 -16.70
N LYS A 53 -9.29 -1.64 -17.78
CA LYS A 53 -10.04 -0.62 -18.53
C LYS A 53 -11.36 -1.14 -19.10
N LYS A 54 -11.40 -2.41 -19.53
CA LYS A 54 -12.62 -3.01 -20.12
C LYS A 54 -13.72 -3.16 -19.06
N ALA A 55 -13.35 -3.58 -17.85
CA ALA A 55 -14.26 -3.68 -16.72
C ALA A 55 -14.77 -2.29 -16.30
N ILE A 56 -13.89 -1.29 -16.25
CA ILE A 56 -14.26 0.11 -15.96
C ILE A 56 -15.31 0.62 -16.95
N GLU A 57 -15.08 0.46 -18.26
CA GLU A 57 -16.02 0.89 -19.31
C GLU A 57 -17.34 0.14 -19.25
N LYS A 58 -17.29 -1.20 -19.14
CA LYS A 58 -18.48 -2.06 -19.08
C LYS A 58 -19.38 -1.75 -17.89
N LEU A 59 -18.80 -1.40 -16.75
CA LEU A 59 -19.52 -1.11 -15.51
C LEU A 59 -19.81 0.40 -15.33
N GLY A 60 -19.31 1.26 -16.23
CA GLY A 60 -19.50 2.71 -16.15
C GLY A 60 -18.87 3.33 -14.90
N LEU A 61 -17.73 2.79 -14.43
CA LEU A 61 -17.09 3.25 -13.19
C LEU A 61 -16.48 4.65 -13.38
N LYS A 62 -16.68 5.53 -12.39
CA LYS A 62 -16.13 6.88 -12.41
C LYS A 62 -14.79 6.96 -11.70
N LYS A 63 -13.82 7.59 -12.35
CA LYS A 63 -12.50 7.84 -11.77
C LYS A 63 -12.63 8.74 -10.54
N ASP A 64 -11.84 8.47 -9.51
CA ASP A 64 -11.75 9.19 -8.24
C ASP A 64 -13.02 9.09 -7.35
N GLU A 65 -14.04 8.35 -7.80
CA GLU A 65 -15.23 8.00 -7.02
C GLU A 65 -15.33 6.48 -6.81
N ASP A 66 -15.32 5.73 -7.92
CA ASP A 66 -15.51 4.28 -7.93
C ASP A 66 -14.19 3.53 -8.10
N TYR A 67 -13.17 4.16 -8.69
CA TYR A 67 -11.83 3.60 -8.81
C TYR A 67 -10.73 4.67 -8.80
N ILE A 68 -9.51 4.26 -8.48
CA ILE A 68 -8.29 5.10 -8.49
C ILE A 68 -7.25 4.52 -9.46
N VAL A 69 -6.28 5.35 -9.84
CA VAL A 69 -5.11 4.97 -10.63
C VAL A 69 -3.86 5.16 -9.77
N THR A 70 -3.00 4.14 -9.66
CA THR A 70 -1.74 4.24 -8.92
C THR A 70 -0.68 4.98 -9.73
N PRO A 71 0.42 5.47 -9.10
CA PRO A 71 1.54 6.07 -9.84
C PRO A 71 2.15 5.15 -10.90
N ALA A 72 2.08 3.83 -10.70
CA ALA A 72 2.52 2.82 -11.67
C ALA A 72 1.49 2.54 -12.78
N GLY A 73 0.36 3.25 -12.81
CA GLY A 73 -0.69 3.12 -13.83
C GLY A 73 -1.69 1.99 -13.61
N ASN A 74 -1.65 1.29 -12.49
CA ASN A 74 -2.60 0.23 -12.16
C ASN A 74 -3.92 0.81 -11.63
N THR A 75 -5.04 0.12 -11.87
CA THR A 75 -6.37 0.58 -11.47
C THR A 75 -7.02 -0.30 -10.41
N PHE A 76 -7.55 0.31 -9.36
CA PHE A 76 -8.21 -0.38 -8.25
C PHE A 76 -9.53 0.30 -7.89
N VAL A 77 -10.58 -0.48 -7.62
CA VAL A 77 -11.86 0.08 -7.14
C VAL A 77 -11.75 0.58 -5.71
N THR A 78 -12.51 1.63 -5.40
CA THR A 78 -12.59 2.18 -4.05
C THR A 78 -13.37 1.25 -3.12
N ALA A 79 -13.22 1.44 -1.81
CA ALA A 79 -13.94 0.65 -0.81
C ALA A 79 -15.48 0.79 -0.92
N LYS A 80 -15.97 1.86 -1.58
CA LYS A 80 -17.39 2.06 -1.93
C LYS A 80 -17.93 0.90 -2.77
N GLN A 81 -17.14 0.39 -3.69
CA GLN A 81 -17.52 -0.72 -4.57
C GLN A 81 -17.30 -2.08 -3.90
N ARG A 82 -16.16 -2.23 -3.23
CA ARG A 82 -15.81 -3.44 -2.50
C ARG A 82 -14.66 -3.18 -1.55
N LYS A 83 -14.77 -3.62 -0.29
CA LYS A 83 -13.63 -3.67 0.63
C LYS A 83 -12.72 -4.87 0.29
N GLY A 84 -11.45 -4.61 0.01
CA GLY A 84 -10.48 -5.64 -0.34
C GLY A 84 -10.20 -6.63 0.81
N LEU A 85 -9.93 -7.89 0.47
CA LEU A 85 -9.57 -8.93 1.45
C LEU A 85 -8.26 -8.61 2.18
N LEU A 86 -7.24 -8.10 1.47
CA LEU A 86 -5.95 -7.76 2.08
C LEU A 86 -6.10 -6.63 3.10
N ALA A 87 -6.97 -5.66 2.85
CA ALA A 87 -7.22 -4.58 3.81
C ALA A 87 -7.79 -5.13 5.12
N GLN A 88 -8.70 -6.10 5.05
CA GLN A 88 -9.30 -6.75 6.24
C GLN A 88 -8.25 -7.56 7.01
N ILE A 89 -7.44 -8.36 6.33
CA ILE A 89 -6.34 -9.13 6.95
C ILE A 89 -5.36 -8.18 7.67
N LEU A 90 -4.99 -7.07 7.02
CA LEU A 90 -4.08 -6.08 7.60
C LEU A 90 -4.70 -5.34 8.81
N GLU A 91 -6.01 -5.08 8.80
CA GLU A 91 -6.71 -4.52 9.97
C GLU A 91 -6.57 -5.42 11.20
N GLU A 92 -6.80 -6.72 11.02
CA GLU A 92 -6.69 -7.72 12.10
C GLU A 92 -5.24 -7.84 12.61
N LEU A 93 -4.27 -7.96 11.70
CA LEU A 93 -2.85 -8.07 12.06
C LEU A 93 -2.35 -6.82 12.79
N LEU A 94 -2.75 -5.63 12.35
CA LEU A 94 -2.36 -4.38 13.00
C LEU A 94 -3.02 -4.20 14.36
N ALA A 95 -4.28 -4.63 14.52
CA ALA A 95 -4.96 -4.64 15.80
C ALA A 95 -4.26 -5.57 16.80
N ALA A 96 -3.93 -6.80 16.40
CA ALA A 96 -3.18 -7.75 17.21
C ALA A 96 -1.80 -7.20 17.60
N ARG A 97 -1.06 -6.62 16.64
CA ARG A 97 0.24 -6.00 16.91
C ARG A 97 0.13 -4.84 17.90
N LYS A 98 -0.92 -4.02 17.79
CA LYS A 98 -1.17 -2.90 18.71
C LYS A 98 -1.42 -3.39 20.13
N GLN A 99 -2.15 -4.49 20.30
CA GLN A 99 -2.35 -5.11 21.60
C GLN A 99 -1.03 -5.63 22.19
N ALA A 100 -0.25 -6.40 21.42
CA ALA A 100 1.04 -6.91 21.88
C ALA A 100 2.00 -5.77 22.29
N LYS A 101 2.01 -4.65 21.54
CA LYS A 101 2.80 -3.46 21.92
C LYS A 101 2.35 -2.81 23.23
N ARG A 102 1.06 -2.87 23.57
CA ARG A 102 0.55 -2.35 24.85
C ARG A 102 0.94 -3.24 26.01
N GLU A 103 0.99 -4.56 25.82
CA GLU A 103 1.39 -5.52 26.85
C GLU A 103 2.89 -5.47 27.15
N LEU A 104 3.69 -4.99 26.19
CA LEU A 104 5.14 -4.78 26.35
C LEU A 104 5.51 -3.45 27.03
N ALA A 105 4.56 -2.53 27.20
CA ALA A 105 4.78 -1.19 27.75
C ALA A 105 4.37 -1.11 29.22
#